data_AF-A0A0K6GGM8-F1
#
_entry.id   AF-A0A0K6GGM8-F1
#
_cell.length_a   1.000
_cell.length_b   1.000
_cell.length_c   1.000
_cell.angle_alpha   90.00
_cell.angle_beta   90.00
_cell.angle_gamma   90.00
#
_symmetry.space_group_name_H-M   'P 1'
#
loop_
_entity.id
_entity.type
_entity.pdbx_description
1 polymer ?
#
loop_
_entity_poly.entity_id
_entity_poly.type
_entity_poly.pdbx_seq_one_letter_code
_entity_poly.pdbx_strand_id
1 'polypeptide(L)'
;MTEIPTSNPQRYCVFGYGSLIWKDGYTIQHLDVWGVVDGVEKIIVPNATCYVGRSDNPSFVGSEPVPALARKIWESSGPSGPNKEYLYHLARAVRELAPESYDSHLSALEMEVRRLDEQPEE
;
A
#
# COMPACT_ATOMS: atom_id res chain seq x y z
N MET A 1 13.02 -20.09 -24.00
CA MET A 1 13.64 -19.67 -22.72
C MET A 1 14.35 -18.38 -23.01
N THR A 2 13.68 -17.26 -22.75
CA THR A 2 14.24 -15.92 -22.98
C THR A 2 14.27 -15.26 -21.62
N GLU A 3 15.48 -15.01 -21.13
CA GLU A 3 15.75 -14.43 -19.83
C GLU A 3 15.11 -13.04 -19.71
N ILE A 4 14.42 -12.80 -18.59
CA ILE A 4 13.82 -11.51 -18.26
C ILE A 4 14.96 -10.56 -17.85
N PRO A 5 15.17 -9.42 -18.51
CA PRO A 5 16.21 -8.48 -18.10
C PRO A 5 15.85 -7.85 -16.74
N THR A 6 16.61 -8.20 -15.71
CA THR A 6 16.46 -7.69 -14.33
C THR A 6 17.22 -6.39 -14.10
N SER A 7 17.11 -5.39 -14.99
CA SER A 7 17.97 -4.19 -14.95
C SER A 7 17.27 -2.84 -14.80
N ASN A 8 16.09 -2.78 -14.16
CA ASN A 8 15.56 -1.49 -13.68
C ASN A 8 15.36 -1.52 -12.15
N PRO A 9 16.20 -0.84 -11.37
CA PRO A 9 16.10 -0.79 -9.90
C PRO A 9 14.94 0.07 -9.38
N GLN A 10 14.08 0.61 -10.26
CA GLN A 10 12.94 1.47 -9.89
C GLN A 10 11.59 0.87 -10.27
N ARG A 11 11.39 -0.43 -10.02
CA ARG A 11 10.03 -1.00 -9.95
C ARG A 11 9.37 -0.54 -8.66
N TYR A 12 8.86 0.68 -8.65
CA TYR A 12 8.00 1.15 -7.58
C TYR A 12 6.60 0.60 -7.84
N CYS A 13 6.16 -0.36 -7.03
CA CYS A 13 4.74 -0.54 -6.84
C CYS A 13 4.23 0.73 -6.14
N VAL A 14 3.45 1.54 -6.87
CA VAL A 14 2.87 2.77 -6.32
C VAL A 14 1.75 2.37 -5.36
N PHE A 15 2.08 2.23 -4.09
CA PHE A 15 1.13 2.05 -3.01
C PHE A 15 0.82 3.41 -2.39
N GLY A 16 -0.28 4.04 -2.81
CA GLY A 16 -0.69 5.36 -2.31
C GLY A 16 -1.68 5.27 -1.16
N TYR A 17 -1.23 5.41 0.09
CA TYR A 17 -2.08 5.41 1.28
C TYR A 17 -2.01 6.71 2.07
N GLY A 18 -3.17 7.33 2.32
CA GLY A 18 -3.28 8.63 2.96
C GLY A 18 -4.63 8.88 3.62
N SER A 19 -4.93 8.18 4.71
CA SER A 19 -6.10 8.48 5.55
C SER A 19 -5.79 8.76 7.03
N LEU A 20 -4.54 8.56 7.48
CA LEU A 20 -4.17 8.76 8.89
C LEU A 20 -2.91 9.60 9.14
N ILE A 21 -2.19 10.06 8.10
CA ILE A 21 -0.85 10.63 8.27
C ILE A 21 -0.62 11.89 7.41
N TRP A 22 -1.59 12.81 7.31
CA TRP A 22 -1.30 14.16 6.80
C TRP A 22 -0.60 15.03 7.86
N LYS A 23 0.39 14.47 8.55
CA LYS A 23 1.35 15.27 9.34
C LYS A 23 2.70 15.24 8.62
N ASP A 24 3.26 16.43 8.46
CA ASP A 24 4.53 16.81 7.83
C ASP A 24 5.54 15.67 7.61
N GLY A 25 5.97 15.46 6.37
CA GLY A 25 7.08 14.54 6.04
C GLY A 25 6.97 13.76 4.72
N TYR A 26 5.89 13.94 3.94
CA TYR A 26 5.81 13.37 2.59
C TYR A 26 6.57 14.23 1.59
N THR A 27 7.39 13.58 0.77
CA THR A 27 8.09 14.23 -0.34
C THR A 27 7.34 14.02 -1.64
N ILE A 28 7.24 15.07 -2.46
CA ILE A 28 6.69 14.95 -3.82
C ILE A 28 7.77 14.35 -4.72
N GLN A 29 7.39 13.30 -5.45
CA GLN A 29 8.20 12.72 -6.51
C GLN A 29 7.39 12.69 -7.80
N HIS A 30 8.06 12.79 -8.93
CA HIS A 30 7.43 12.61 -10.24
C HIS A 30 7.93 11.31 -10.86
N LEU A 31 7.02 10.44 -11.25
CA LEU A 31 7.34 9.12 -11.79
C LEU A 31 6.38 8.72 -12.91
N ASP A 32 6.84 7.87 -13.80
CA ASP A 32 5.99 7.28 -14.83
C ASP A 32 5.23 6.08 -14.26
N VAL A 33 3.91 6.09 -14.41
CA VAL A 33 3.05 4.96 -14.03
C VAL A 33 2.89 4.06 -15.24
N TRP A 34 3.33 2.81 -15.06
CA TRP A 34 3.24 1.77 -16.06
C TRP A 34 1.96 0.95 -15.87
N GLY A 35 1.40 0.49 -16.99
CA GLY A 35 0.26 -0.41 -17.01
C GLY A 35 0.30 -1.31 -18.23
N VAL A 36 -0.51 -2.36 -18.22
CA VAL A 36 -0.63 -3.29 -19.33
C VAL A 36 -1.85 -2.91 -20.16
N VAL A 37 -1.65 -2.56 -21.43
CA VAL A 37 -2.73 -2.27 -22.38
C VAL A 37 -2.57 -3.17 -23.59
N ASP A 38 -3.61 -3.94 -23.90
CA ASP A 38 -3.59 -4.94 -24.97
C ASP A 38 -2.45 -5.97 -24.84
N GLY A 39 -2.10 -6.33 -23.59
CA GLY A 39 -1.01 -7.27 -23.28
C GLY A 39 0.39 -6.66 -23.40
N VAL A 40 0.52 -5.36 -23.65
CA VAL A 40 1.80 -4.66 -23.77
C VAL A 40 1.97 -3.69 -22.61
N GLU A 41 3.11 -3.79 -21.92
CA GLU A 41 3.51 -2.85 -20.87
C GLU A 41 3.87 -1.49 -21.50
N LYS A 42 3.20 -0.43 -21.05
CA LYS A 42 3.48 0.94 -21.50
C LYS A 42 3.20 1.95 -20.39
N ILE A 43 3.79 3.13 -20.52
CA ILE A 43 3.48 4.27 -19.65
C ILE A 43 2.03 4.69 -19.91
N ILE A 44 1.19 4.59 -18.89
CA ILE A 44 -0.21 5.01 -18.94
C ILE A 44 -0.42 6.40 -18.35
N VAL A 45 0.44 6.81 -17.42
CA VAL A 45 0.46 8.18 -16.87
C VAL A 45 1.91 8.64 -16.79
N PRO A 46 2.38 9.49 -17.73
CA PRO A 46 3.72 10.03 -17.66
C PRO A 46 3.82 11.12 -16.59
N ASN A 47 4.96 11.19 -15.91
CA ASN A 47 5.30 12.26 -14.97
C ASN A 47 4.25 12.50 -13.86
N ALA A 48 3.66 11.43 -13.35
CA ALA A 48 2.65 11.48 -12.28
C ALA A 48 3.25 12.00 -10.98
N THR A 49 2.56 12.93 -10.32
CA THR A 49 2.91 13.42 -8.99
C THR A 49 2.53 12.37 -7.94
N CYS A 50 3.53 11.83 -7.24
CA CYS A 50 3.37 10.84 -6.18
C CYS A 50 3.89 11.40 -4.85
N TYR A 51 3.12 11.22 -3.78
CA TYR A 51 3.52 11.59 -2.43
C TYR A 51 4.17 10.39 -1.75
N VAL A 52 5.44 10.51 -1.38
CA VAL A 52 6.24 9.41 -0.82
C VAL A 52 6.70 9.75 0.58
N GLY A 53 6.29 8.93 1.55
CA GLY A 53 6.85 8.94 2.90
C GLY A 53 8.22 8.29 2.87
N ARG A 54 9.28 9.09 3.02
CA ARG A 54 10.66 8.60 3.08
C ARG A 54 10.99 8.10 4.48
N SER A 55 12.08 7.35 4.61
CA SER A 55 12.54 6.80 5.90
C SER A 55 12.97 7.88 6.91
N ASP A 56 13.20 9.11 6.46
CA ASP A 56 13.46 10.28 7.29
C ASP A 56 12.19 10.96 7.80
N ASN A 57 11.00 10.52 7.37
CA ASN A 57 9.74 11.02 7.89
C ASN A 57 9.60 10.61 9.38
N PRO A 58 9.34 11.54 10.31
CA PRO A 58 9.17 11.24 11.73
C PRO A 58 8.06 10.22 12.03
N SER A 59 7.10 10.07 11.12
CA SER A 59 6.00 9.11 11.20
C SER A 59 6.35 7.74 10.62
N PHE A 60 7.56 7.56 10.06
CA PHE A 60 8.03 6.28 9.53
C PHE A 60 8.44 5.35 10.67
N VAL A 61 7.59 4.37 10.95
CA VAL A 61 7.81 3.36 11.99
C VAL A 61 8.71 2.19 11.56
N GLY A 62 9.18 2.19 10.31
CA GLY A 62 10.02 1.11 9.78
C GLY A 62 9.22 -0.11 9.33
N SER A 63 9.95 -1.19 9.00
CA SER A 63 9.33 -2.48 8.68
C SER A 63 8.99 -3.21 9.98
N GLU A 64 7.70 -3.43 10.24
CA GLU A 64 7.22 -4.27 11.34
C GLU A 64 6.72 -5.63 10.81
N PRO A 65 6.82 -6.71 11.60
CA PRO A 65 6.19 -7.98 11.24
C PRO A 65 4.66 -7.82 11.09
N VAL A 66 4.08 -8.52 10.11
CA VAL A 66 2.64 -8.45 9.79
C VAL A 66 1.74 -8.58 11.03
N PRO A 67 1.94 -9.54 11.96
CA PRO A 67 1.09 -9.66 13.15
C PRO A 67 1.11 -8.43 14.07
N ALA A 68 2.29 -7.83 14.25
CA ALA A 68 2.44 -6.65 15.10
C ALA A 68 1.78 -5.42 14.46
N LEU A 69 1.99 -5.24 13.15
CA LEU A 69 1.37 -4.16 12.40
C LEU A 69 -0.16 -4.33 12.30
N ALA A 70 -0.66 -5.54 12.08
CA ALA A 70 -2.08 -5.84 12.04
C ALA A 70 -2.77 -5.51 13.38
N ARG A 71 -2.16 -5.89 14.50
CA ARG A 71 -2.66 -5.51 15.84
C ARG A 71 -2.73 -4.00 16.01
N LYS A 72 -1.67 -3.28 15.63
CA LYS A 72 -1.64 -1.81 15.68
C LYS A 72 -2.75 -1.19 14.83
N ILE A 73 -2.97 -1.70 13.61
CA ILE A 73 -4.05 -1.25 12.72
C ILE A 73 -5.43 -1.53 13.35
N TRP A 74 -5.61 -2.71 13.95
CA TRP A 74 -6.87 -3.12 14.57
C TRP A 74 -7.24 -2.25 15.78
N GLU A 75 -6.28 -1.92 16.64
CA GLU A 75 -6.49 -1.12 17.86
C GLU A 75 -6.57 0.40 17.58
N SER A 76 -6.02 0.87 16.45
CA SER A 76 -5.92 2.30 16.17
C SER A 76 -7.21 2.89 15.60
N SER A 77 -7.63 4.04 16.14
CA SER A 77 -8.72 4.86 15.60
C SER A 77 -8.35 6.33 15.61
N GLY A 78 -8.70 7.04 14.54
CA GLY A 78 -8.47 8.48 14.39
C GLY A 78 -9.77 9.26 14.16
N PRO A 79 -9.69 10.58 13.91
CA PRO A 79 -10.85 11.41 13.59
C PRO A 79 -11.64 10.94 12.36
N SER A 80 -10.96 10.25 11.43
CA SER A 80 -11.54 9.66 10.21
C SER A 80 -12.19 8.29 10.44
N GLY A 81 -12.14 7.75 11.67
CA GLY A 81 -12.65 6.42 12.03
C GLY A 81 -11.55 5.39 12.31
N PRO A 82 -11.93 4.11 12.46
CA PRO A 82 -10.99 3.02 12.73
C PRO A 82 -10.01 2.80 11.58
N ASN A 83 -8.75 2.52 11.90
CA ASN A 83 -7.71 2.28 10.89
C ASN A 83 -7.96 0.96 10.13
N LYS A 84 -8.59 -0.04 10.76
CA LYS A 84 -8.99 -1.28 10.07
C LYS A 84 -9.94 -1.04 8.88
N GLU A 85 -10.88 -0.09 9.00
CA GLU A 85 -11.80 0.25 7.90
C GLU A 85 -11.04 0.83 6.70
N TYR A 86 -10.00 1.63 6.99
CA TYR A 86 -9.13 2.12 5.96
C TYR A 86 -8.43 0.99 5.19
N LEU A 87 -7.83 0.03 5.91
CA LEU A 87 -7.19 -1.13 5.31
C LEU A 87 -8.17 -1.94 4.44
N TYR A 88 -9.43 -2.11 4.88
CA TYR A 88 -10.44 -2.86 4.14
C TYR A 88 -10.89 -2.17 2.85
N HIS A 89 -11.21 -0.88 2.92
CA HIS A 89 -11.56 -0.10 1.74
C HIS A 89 -10.46 -0.12 0.70
N LEU A 90 -9.23 -0.07 1.20
CA LEU A 90 -8.07 -0.12 0.37
C LEU A 90 -7.88 -1.48 -0.31
N ALA A 91 -7.85 -2.58 0.45
CA ALA A 91 -7.67 -3.91 -0.11
C ALA A 91 -8.76 -4.22 -1.15
N ARG A 92 -9.99 -3.73 -0.90
CA ARG A 92 -11.08 -3.75 -1.87
C ARG A 92 -10.76 -2.94 -3.13
N ALA A 93 -10.36 -1.68 -3.00
CA ALA A 93 -10.07 -0.81 -4.14
C ALA A 93 -8.94 -1.36 -5.03
N VAL A 94 -7.87 -1.92 -4.44
CA VAL A 94 -6.77 -2.54 -5.20
C VAL A 94 -7.28 -3.75 -5.99
N ARG A 95 -8.08 -4.62 -5.37
CA ARG A 95 -8.68 -5.77 -6.06
C ARG A 95 -9.62 -5.37 -7.19
N GLU A 96 -10.39 -4.29 -7.02
CA GLU A 96 -11.35 -3.82 -8.02
C GLU A 96 -10.67 -3.09 -9.19
N LEU A 97 -9.64 -2.29 -8.93
CA LEU A 97 -9.00 -1.43 -9.93
C LEU A 97 -7.82 -2.08 -10.65
N ALA A 98 -7.12 -3.00 -10.00
CA ALA A 98 -5.92 -3.65 -10.55
C ALA A 98 -5.87 -5.13 -10.11
N PRO A 99 -6.81 -5.98 -10.56
CA PRO A 99 -6.88 -7.39 -10.16
C PRO A 99 -5.61 -8.19 -10.52
N GLU A 100 -4.90 -7.78 -11.56
CA GLU A 100 -3.59 -8.34 -11.96
C GLU A 100 -2.45 -7.96 -11.01
N SER A 101 -2.60 -6.88 -10.24
CA SER A 101 -1.64 -6.43 -9.23
C SER A 101 -1.91 -7.13 -7.90
N TYR A 102 -1.45 -8.39 -7.79
CA TYR A 102 -1.53 -9.12 -6.53
C TYR A 102 -0.52 -8.58 -5.50
N ASP A 103 -1.02 -7.87 -4.49
CA ASP A 103 -0.23 -7.43 -3.33
C ASP A 103 -0.33 -8.45 -2.19
N SER A 104 0.71 -9.27 -2.05
CA SER A 104 0.80 -10.28 -1.00
C SER A 104 0.87 -9.69 0.40
N HIS A 105 1.49 -8.51 0.56
CA HIS A 105 1.65 -7.88 1.87
C HIS A 105 0.32 -7.28 2.36
N LEU A 106 -0.37 -6.55 1.48
CA LEU A 106 -1.71 -6.02 1.76
C LEU A 106 -2.71 -7.14 2.07
N SER A 107 -2.66 -8.23 1.29
CA SER A 107 -3.52 -9.40 1.53
C SER A 107 -3.23 -10.06 2.88
N ALA A 108 -1.95 -10.23 3.24
CA ALA A 108 -1.58 -10.82 4.53
C ALA A 108 -2.01 -9.93 5.71
N LEU A 109 -1.88 -8.60 5.58
CA LEU A 109 -2.36 -7.66 6.59
C LEU A 109 -3.88 -7.71 6.74
N GLU A 110 -4.63 -7.68 5.63
CA GLU A 110 -6.09 -7.76 5.69
C GLU A 110 -6.56 -9.04 6.37
N MET A 111 -5.96 -10.19 6.03
CA MET A 111 -6.29 -11.48 6.65
C MET A 111 -6.07 -11.45 8.17
N GLU A 112 -4.93 -10.94 8.61
CA GLU A 112 -4.61 -10.92 10.04
C GLU A 112 -5.50 -9.95 10.82
N VAL A 113 -5.85 -8.79 10.26
CA VAL A 113 -6.79 -7.85 10.90
C VAL A 113 -8.20 -8.44 10.96
N ARG A 114 -8.66 -9.15 9.93
CA ARG A 114 -9.95 -9.88 9.97
C ARG A 114 -9.97 -10.98 11.03
N ARG A 115 -8.86 -11.69 11.19
CA ARG A 115 -8.71 -12.70 12.25
C ARG A 115 -8.86 -12.09 13.65
N LEU A 116 -8.41 -10.84 13.84
CA LEU A 116 -8.57 -10.11 15.10
C LEU A 116 -10.03 -9.68 15.33
N ASP A 117 -10.78 -9.31 14.28
CA ASP A 117 -12.22 -8.99 14.39
C ASP A 117 -13.08 -10.17 14.83
N GLU A 118 -12.64 -11.41 14.55
CA GLU A 118 -13.32 -12.64 14.95
C GLU A 118 -13.03 -13.04 16.41
N GLN A 119 -12.04 -12.42 17.07
CA GLN A 119 -11.75 -12.71 18.46
C GLN A 119 -12.77 -11.98 19.36
N PRO A 120 -13.37 -12.65 20.36
CA PRO A 120 -14.22 -11.98 21.33
C PRO A 120 -13.40 -10.95 22.10
N GLU A 121 -13.96 -9.75 22.30
CA GLU A 121 -13.40 -8.78 23.26
C GLU A 121 -13.37 -9.45 24.65
N GLU A 122 -12.18 -9.60 25.23
CA GLU A 122 -11.99 -10.03 26.63
C GLU A 122 -12.35 -8.91 27.62
#